data_AF-A0A7X7J4L1-F1
#
_entry.id   AF-A0A7X7J4L1-F1
#
_cell.length_a   1.000
_cell.length_b   1.000
_cell.length_c   1.000
_cell.angle_alpha   90.00
_cell.angle_beta   90.00
_cell.angle_gamma   90.00
#
_symmetry.space_group_name_H-M   'P 1'
#
loop_
_entity.id
_entity.type
_entity.pdbx_description
1 polymer ?
#
loop_
_entity_poly.entity_id
_entity_poly.type
_entity_poly.pdbx_seq_one_letter_code
_entity_poly.pdbx_strand_id
1 'polypeptide(L)'
;MTRIDREKLRVAVRRMGNEYIFYMLDDAIELLPPSKLVKLAGRYLDVKSLQASGPKHAGLLAEVKAFEKASRAGDYYESFAVNSKNYREVSAGTRAWIAECARLFGRCVAATGKGNPEETCEAFEMLLA
;
A
#
# COMPACT_ATOMS: atom_id res chain seq x y z
N MET A 1 7.48 -16.49 21.26
CA MET A 1 7.45 -15.02 21.10
C MET A 1 8.84 -14.58 20.67
N THR A 2 9.04 -14.30 19.38
CA THR A 2 10.36 -14.00 18.83
C THR A 2 10.76 -12.58 19.25
N ARG A 3 11.86 -12.44 20.00
CA ARG A 3 12.38 -11.14 20.43
C ARG A 3 13.25 -10.56 19.32
N ILE A 4 12.74 -9.55 18.61
CA ILE A 4 13.48 -8.86 17.56
C ILE A 4 14.56 -7.97 18.17
N ASP A 5 15.79 -8.07 17.68
CA ASP A 5 16.88 -7.15 17.98
C ASP A 5 16.66 -5.83 17.21
N ARG A 6 16.40 -4.76 17.96
CA ARG A 6 16.06 -3.44 17.40
C ARG A 6 17.24 -2.79 16.69
N GLU A 7 18.48 -3.07 17.08
CA GLU A 7 19.64 -2.46 16.45
C GLU A 7 19.93 -3.14 15.11
N LYS A 8 19.86 -4.47 15.07
CA LYS A 8 19.97 -5.21 13.81
C LYS A 8 18.87 -4.82 12.82
N LEU A 9 17.63 -4.61 13.31
CA LEU A 9 16.55 -4.12 12.47
C LEU A 9 16.84 -2.73 11.89
N ARG A 10 17.36 -1.78 12.71
CA ARG A 10 17.74 -0.45 12.20
C ARG A 10 18.80 -0.53 11.11
N VAL A 11 19.82 -1.36 11.30
CA VAL A 11 20.88 -1.55 10.30
C VAL A 11 20.32 -2.15 9.02
N ALA A 12 19.42 -3.13 9.12
CA ALA A 12 18.77 -3.74 7.95
C ALA A 12 17.92 -2.71 7.18
N VAL A 13 17.08 -1.94 7.88
CA VAL A 13 16.23 -0.89 7.27
C VAL A 13 17.07 0.18 6.58
N ARG A 14 18.21 0.61 7.17
CA ARG A 14 19.09 1.60 6.54
C ARG A 14 19.81 1.12 5.27
N ARG A 15 19.94 -0.20 5.10
CA ARG A 15 20.58 -0.82 3.92
C ARG A 15 19.56 -1.24 2.87
N MET A 16 18.28 -1.16 3.21
CA MET A 16 17.18 -1.52 2.34
C MET A 16 17.01 -0.46 1.24
N GLY A 17 16.63 -0.89 0.04
CA GLY A 17 16.29 0.03 -1.04
C GLY A 17 15.06 0.86 -0.69
N ASN A 18 15.01 2.12 -1.14
CA ASN A 18 13.92 3.05 -0.84
C ASN A 18 12.53 2.48 -1.17
N GLU A 19 12.42 1.70 -2.25
CA GLU A 19 11.19 1.03 -2.67
C GLU A 19 10.62 0.11 -1.57
N TYR A 20 11.45 -0.76 -1.01
CA TYR A 20 11.03 -1.68 0.06
C TYR A 20 10.73 -0.97 1.38
N ILE A 21 11.32 0.21 1.62
CA ILE A 21 10.97 1.05 2.78
C ILE A 21 9.53 1.54 2.65
N PHE A 22 9.09 1.94 1.45
CA PHE A 22 7.70 2.33 1.22
C PHE A 22 6.73 1.17 1.46
N TYR A 23 7.04 -0.03 0.92
CA TYR A 23 6.20 -1.22 1.15
C TYR A 23 6.08 -1.55 2.64
N MET A 24 7.18 -1.50 3.39
CA MET A 24 7.15 -1.75 4.83
C MET A 24 6.33 -0.69 5.60
N LEU A 25 6.30 0.56 5.15
CA LEU A 25 5.50 1.61 5.77
C LEU A 25 4.01 1.42 5.48
N ASP A 26 3.63 0.98 4.29
CA ASP A 26 2.25 0.65 3.96
C ASP A 26 1.76 -0.57 4.75
N ASP A 27 2.57 -1.61 4.89
CA ASP A 27 2.28 -2.73 5.79
C ASP A 27 2.07 -2.26 7.24
N ALA A 28 2.83 -1.26 7.69
CA ALA A 28 2.70 -0.71 9.03
C ALA A 28 1.36 0.03 9.23
N ILE A 29 0.73 0.59 8.19
CA ILE A 29 -0.59 1.21 8.27
C ILE A 29 -1.65 0.16 8.64
N GLU A 30 -1.56 -1.03 8.06
CA GLU A 30 -2.49 -2.14 8.29
C GLU A 30 -2.22 -2.88 9.61
N LEU A 31 -0.94 -3.03 9.99
CA LEU A 31 -0.54 -3.87 11.13
C LEU A 31 -0.49 -3.12 12.47
N LEU A 32 -0.26 -1.81 12.48
CA LEU A 32 -0.12 -1.05 13.72
C LEU A 32 -1.47 -0.67 14.32
N PRO A 33 -1.65 -0.79 15.65
CA PRO A 33 -2.80 -0.21 16.33
C PRO A 33 -2.93 1.29 16.04
N PRO A 34 -4.15 1.85 15.93
CA PRO A 34 -4.36 3.25 15.56
C PRO A 34 -3.55 4.26 16.38
N SER A 35 -3.44 4.07 17.69
CA SER A 35 -2.67 4.96 18.57
C SER A 35 -1.16 4.96 18.26
N LYS A 36 -0.60 3.81 17.84
CA LYS A 36 0.80 3.71 17.41
C LYS A 36 1.00 4.31 16.03
N LEU A 37 0.04 4.12 15.12
CA LEU A 37 0.07 4.70 13.79
C LEU A 37 0.03 6.24 13.84
N VAL A 38 -0.88 6.83 14.63
CA VAL A 38 -0.93 8.29 14.86
C VAL A 38 0.41 8.81 15.42
N LYS A 39 1.01 8.08 16.38
CA LYS A 39 2.30 8.46 16.96
C LYS A 39 3.46 8.37 15.95
N LEU A 40 3.40 7.43 15.01
CA LEU A 40 4.41 7.27 13.96
C LEU A 40 4.23 8.35 12.88
N ALA A 41 3.04 8.43 12.28
CA ALA A 41 2.71 9.36 11.20
C ALA A 41 2.79 10.83 11.63
N GLY A 42 2.34 11.15 12.84
CA GLY A 42 2.36 12.53 13.38
C GLY A 42 3.75 13.12 13.59
N ARG A 43 4.81 12.33 13.44
CA ARG A 43 6.20 12.85 13.41
C ARG A 43 6.59 13.43 12.05
N TYR A 44 5.86 13.09 11.00
CA TYR A 44 6.21 13.41 9.62
C TYR A 44 5.09 14.15 8.88
N LEU A 45 3.84 13.98 9.29
CA LEU A 45 2.64 14.47 8.61
C LEU A 45 1.69 15.16 9.59
N ASP A 46 0.90 16.11 9.11
CA ASP A 46 -0.26 16.62 9.86
C ASP A 46 -1.40 15.61 9.81
N VAL A 47 -1.46 14.73 10.82
CA VAL A 47 -2.49 13.67 10.88
C VAL A 47 -3.90 14.25 10.99
N LYS A 48 -4.06 15.50 11.45
CA LYS A 48 -5.39 16.13 11.53
C LYS A 48 -5.96 16.43 10.15
N SER A 49 -5.12 16.72 9.16
CA SER A 49 -5.56 16.93 7.78
C SER A 49 -5.90 15.62 7.06
N LEU A 50 -5.58 14.46 7.65
CA LEU A 50 -5.79 13.13 7.07
C LEU A 50 -7.05 12.43 7.63
N GLN A 51 -7.96 13.17 8.27
CA GLN A 51 -9.19 12.58 8.78
C GLN A 51 -10.12 12.18 7.65
N ALA A 52 -10.66 10.95 7.74
CA ALA A 52 -11.61 10.43 6.78
C ALA A 52 -12.82 11.37 6.68
N SER A 53 -13.04 11.94 5.50
CA SER A 53 -14.18 12.83 5.23
C SER A 53 -15.38 12.10 4.62
N GLY A 54 -15.43 10.75 4.73
CA GLY A 54 -16.44 9.94 4.04
C GLY A 54 -16.78 8.62 4.76
N PRO A 55 -17.76 7.87 4.25
CA PRO A 55 -18.21 6.62 4.85
C PRO A 55 -17.06 5.60 4.96
N LYS A 56 -17.07 4.83 6.06
CA LYS A 56 -16.12 3.74 6.33
C LYS A 56 -16.02 2.80 5.13
N HIS A 57 -14.78 2.51 4.72
CA HIS A 57 -14.34 1.48 3.78
C HIS A 57 -15.43 0.90 2.90
N ALA A 58 -15.44 1.30 1.63
CA ALA A 58 -16.16 0.56 0.61
C ALA A 58 -15.76 -0.93 0.69
N GLY A 59 -16.68 -1.85 0.38
CA GLY A 59 -16.37 -3.28 0.37
C GLY A 59 -15.17 -3.59 -0.52
N LEU A 60 -14.45 -4.70 -0.27
CA LEU A 60 -13.23 -5.07 -0.99
C LEU A 60 -13.38 -4.94 -2.51
N LEU A 61 -14.46 -5.50 -3.06
CA LEU A 61 -14.75 -5.43 -4.50
C LEU A 61 -14.95 -3.99 -5.00
N ALA A 62 -15.56 -3.13 -4.21
CA ALA A 62 -15.74 -1.72 -4.57
C ALA A 62 -14.42 -0.95 -4.55
N GLU A 63 -13.52 -1.25 -3.62
CA GLU A 63 -12.16 -0.68 -3.62
C GLU A 63 -11.35 -1.17 -4.83
N VAL A 64 -11.42 -2.47 -5.18
CA VAL A 64 -10.77 -3.01 -6.39
C VAL A 64 -11.32 -2.35 -7.67
N LYS A 65 -12.65 -2.17 -7.78
CA LYS A 65 -13.26 -1.46 -8.92
C LYS A 65 -12.78 -0.02 -9.02
N ALA A 66 -12.63 0.68 -7.89
CA ALA A 66 -12.12 2.05 -7.89
C ALA A 66 -10.64 2.10 -8.33
N PHE A 67 -9.83 1.17 -7.84
CA PHE A 67 -8.43 1.04 -8.22
C PHE A 67 -8.24 0.72 -9.70
N GLU A 68 -9.00 -0.24 -10.25
CA GLU A 68 -8.96 -0.59 -11.69
C GLU A 68 -9.29 0.63 -12.55
N LYS A 69 -10.35 1.36 -12.18
CA LYS A 69 -10.78 2.56 -12.91
C LYS A 69 -9.69 3.63 -12.90
N ALA A 70 -9.11 3.92 -11.74
CA ALA A 70 -8.03 4.91 -11.59
C ALA A 70 -6.76 4.50 -12.36
N SER A 71 -6.43 3.20 -12.33
CA SER A 71 -5.31 2.63 -13.10
C SER A 71 -5.50 2.84 -14.61
N ARG A 72 -6.70 2.56 -15.13
CA ARG A 72 -7.02 2.73 -16.56
C ARG A 72 -7.17 4.19 -16.98
N ALA A 73 -7.56 5.07 -16.07
CA ALA A 73 -7.59 6.51 -16.30
C ALA A 73 -6.18 7.13 -16.37
N GLY A 74 -5.15 6.40 -15.91
CA GLY A 74 -3.79 6.92 -15.84
C GLY A 74 -3.55 7.80 -14.61
N ASP A 75 -4.36 7.69 -13.56
CA ASP A 75 -4.24 8.52 -12.35
C ASP A 75 -2.91 8.28 -11.60
N TYR A 76 -2.30 7.11 -11.82
CA TYR A 76 -0.97 6.76 -11.31
C TYR A 76 0.15 7.04 -12.32
N TYR A 77 -0.17 7.47 -13.53
CA TYR A 77 0.84 7.81 -14.52
C TYR A 77 1.51 9.12 -14.13
N GLU A 78 2.82 9.08 -14.05
CA GLU A 78 3.66 10.24 -13.78
C GLU A 78 4.76 10.28 -14.83
N SER A 79 4.86 11.39 -15.55
CA SER A 79 5.95 11.58 -16.51
C SER A 79 7.28 11.59 -15.76
N PHE A 80 8.13 10.60 -16.05
CA PHE A 80 9.40 10.41 -15.38
C PHE A 80 10.52 10.40 -16.42
N ALA A 81 11.38 11.42 -16.38
CA ALA A 81 12.46 11.60 -17.33
C ALA A 81 13.60 10.59 -17.05
N VAL A 82 13.46 9.39 -17.61
CA VAL A 82 14.45 8.33 -17.52
C VAL A 82 15.67 8.65 -18.39
N ASN A 83 16.85 8.45 -17.83
CA ASN A 83 18.16 8.54 -18.45
C ASN A 83 19.07 7.41 -17.93
N SER A 84 20.31 7.34 -18.41
CA SER A 84 21.25 6.28 -18.06
C SER A 84 21.63 6.22 -16.57
N LYS A 85 21.36 7.27 -15.79
CA LYS A 85 21.65 7.31 -14.35
C LYS A 85 20.48 6.82 -13.49
N ASN A 86 19.24 7.02 -13.92
CA ASN A 86 18.03 6.71 -13.16
C ASN A 86 17.13 5.65 -13.81
N TYR A 87 17.63 4.89 -14.79
CA TYR A 87 16.86 3.83 -15.48
C TYR A 87 16.34 2.69 -14.60
N ARG A 88 16.78 2.62 -13.34
CA ARG A 88 16.26 1.68 -12.33
C ARG A 88 15.33 2.34 -11.32
N GLU A 89 15.14 3.65 -11.42
CA GLU A 89 14.22 4.37 -10.55
C GLU A 89 12.80 4.25 -11.10
N VAL A 90 11.84 4.21 -10.19
CA VAL A 90 10.41 4.22 -10.48
C VAL A 90 9.84 5.59 -10.11
N SER A 91 8.80 6.04 -10.81
CA SER A 91 8.12 7.28 -10.45
C SER A 91 7.38 7.14 -9.11
N ALA A 92 6.94 8.26 -8.51
CA ALA A 92 6.11 8.19 -7.31
C ALA A 92 4.74 7.57 -7.63
N GLY A 93 4.16 7.93 -8.78
CA GLY A 93 2.92 7.34 -9.29
C GLY A 93 3.01 5.82 -9.46
N THR A 94 4.09 5.31 -10.07
CA THR A 94 4.31 3.85 -10.20
C THR A 94 4.48 3.18 -8.83
N ARG A 95 5.22 3.79 -7.88
CA ARG A 95 5.32 3.24 -6.52
C ARG A 95 3.96 3.17 -5.83
N ALA A 96 3.16 4.23 -5.93
CA ALA A 96 1.84 4.28 -5.32
C ALA A 96 0.90 3.22 -5.93
N TRP A 97 0.99 3.01 -7.25
CA TRP A 97 0.22 1.96 -7.93
C TRP A 97 0.60 0.56 -7.44
N ILE A 98 1.91 0.25 -7.37
CA ILE A 98 2.40 -1.05 -6.90
C ILE A 98 1.95 -1.30 -5.46
N ALA A 99 2.07 -0.30 -4.59
CA ALA A 99 1.73 -0.44 -3.19
C ALA A 99 0.22 -0.65 -2.97
N GLU A 100 -0.63 0.09 -3.67
CA GLU A 100 -2.08 -0.11 -3.61
C GLU A 100 -2.52 -1.46 -4.18
N CYS A 101 -1.91 -1.89 -5.29
CA CYS A 101 -2.14 -3.21 -5.87
C CYS A 101 -1.77 -4.33 -4.89
N ALA A 102 -0.59 -4.24 -4.27
CA ALA A 102 -0.14 -5.21 -3.28
C ALA A 102 -1.06 -5.26 -2.05
N ARG A 103 -1.51 -4.09 -1.57
CA ARG A 103 -2.47 -3.98 -0.45
C ARG A 103 -3.80 -4.67 -0.78
N LEU A 104 -4.38 -4.37 -1.94
CA LEU A 104 -5.66 -4.97 -2.37
C LEU A 104 -5.53 -6.48 -2.59
N PHE A 105 -4.43 -6.93 -3.21
CA PHE A 105 -4.14 -8.35 -3.37
C PHE A 105 -4.03 -9.08 -2.03
N GLY A 106 -3.30 -8.50 -1.06
CA GLY A 106 -3.20 -9.02 0.30
C GLY A 106 -4.55 -9.11 1.00
N ARG A 107 -5.46 -8.14 0.77
CA ARG A 107 -6.83 -8.19 1.29
C ARG A 107 -7.67 -9.28 0.63
N CYS A 108 -7.54 -9.50 -0.69
CA CYS A 108 -8.17 -10.63 -1.36
C CYS A 108 -7.70 -11.96 -0.75
N VAL A 109 -6.39 -12.13 -0.54
CA VAL A 109 -5.84 -13.31 0.15
C VAL A 109 -6.42 -13.46 1.55
N ALA A 110 -6.49 -12.40 2.35
CA ALA A 110 -7.04 -12.45 3.70
C ALA A 110 -8.56 -12.75 3.75
N ALA A 111 -9.28 -12.41 2.68
CA ALA A 111 -10.70 -12.74 2.50
C ALA A 111 -10.91 -14.20 2.06
N THR A 112 -9.89 -14.90 1.55
CA THR A 112 -10.05 -16.32 1.20
C THR A 112 -10.50 -17.15 2.42
N GLY A 113 -11.55 -17.95 2.23
CA GLY A 113 -12.16 -18.76 3.30
C GLY A 113 -12.99 -17.96 4.33
N LYS A 114 -13.22 -16.65 4.10
CA LYS A 114 -14.04 -15.77 4.94
C LYS A 114 -14.99 -14.95 4.06
N GLY A 115 -16.20 -14.68 4.54
CA GLY A 115 -17.12 -13.77 3.84
C GLY A 115 -17.66 -14.32 2.51
N ASN A 116 -17.74 -13.48 1.48
CA ASN A 116 -18.36 -13.77 0.18
C ASN A 116 -17.31 -14.25 -0.85
N PRO A 117 -17.30 -15.55 -1.22
CA PRO A 117 -16.34 -16.09 -2.18
C PRO A 117 -16.47 -15.50 -3.58
N GLU A 118 -17.68 -15.18 -4.03
CA GLU A 118 -17.94 -14.63 -5.36
C GLU A 118 -17.28 -13.26 -5.52
N GLU A 119 -17.49 -12.36 -4.55
CA GLU A 119 -16.84 -11.04 -4.55
C GLU A 119 -15.32 -11.14 -4.46
N THR A 120 -14.80 -12.13 -3.74
CA THR A 120 -13.35 -12.33 -3.60
C THR A 120 -12.74 -12.83 -4.91
N CYS A 121 -13.41 -13.73 -5.61
CA CYS A 121 -12.99 -14.19 -6.95
C CYS A 121 -13.05 -13.04 -7.96
N GLU A 122 -14.15 -12.29 -8.01
CA GLU A 122 -14.31 -11.14 -8.92
C GLU A 122 -13.22 -10.08 -8.67
N ALA A 123 -12.86 -9.85 -7.41
CA ALA A 123 -11.77 -8.95 -7.03
C ALA A 123 -10.40 -9.45 -7.51
N PHE A 124 -10.10 -10.75 -7.39
CA PHE A 124 -8.87 -11.33 -7.94
C PHE A 124 -8.81 -11.23 -9.46
N GLU A 125 -9.92 -11.53 -10.15
CA GLU A 125 -10.00 -11.44 -11.61
C GLU A 125 -9.70 -10.03 -12.10
N MET A 126 -10.25 -8.99 -11.47
CA MET A 126 -9.97 -7.60 -11.85
C MET A 126 -8.53 -7.17 -11.61
N LEU A 127 -7.87 -7.66 -10.55
CA LEU A 127 -6.48 -7.32 -10.27
C LEU A 127 -5.49 -8.01 -11.23
N LEU A 128 -5.90 -9.11 -11.86
CA LEU A 128 -5.04 -9.97 -12.69
C LEU A 128 -5.38 -9.94 -14.20
N ALA A 129 -6.46 -9.28 -14.59
CA ALA A 129 -6.89 -9.12 -15.98
C ALA A 129 -6.00 -8.15 -16.77
#